data_AF-A0A6J4NVC5-F1
#
_entry.id   AF-A0A6J4NVC5-F1
#
_cell.length_a   1.000
_cell.length_b   1.000
_cell.length_c   1.000
_cell.angle_alpha   90.00
_cell.angle_beta   90.00
_cell.angle_gamma   90.00
#
_symmetry.space_group_name_H-M   'P 1'
#
loop_
_entity.id
_entity.type
_entity.pdbx_description
1 polymer ?
#
loop_
_entity_poly.entity_id
_entity_poly.type
_entity_poly.pdbx_seq_one_letter_code
_entity_poly.pdbx_strand_id
1 'polypeptide(L)'
;MSKTVTVTGAAGAIGYAILFRIASGQLLGPDEKIRLKLLEIEPALKAAEGTAMEIDDCAFPLVESIDITADASEAFDGSNVAMLIGARPRQKGMERADLLEANGAIFKPQGEAINANAADDVRILVVGNPANTNALIAMNNAPDVPRGRFTAMTRLDENRAISMLAQKLGVGVEAVQDLVVWGNHSPSMFPDLFNATVNGERAADKVDLDWYENEYMPAVGKRGAAIIEARGASSAASAANAAIDHVRDWALGADGLRSMAVP
;
A
#
# COMPACT_ATOMS: atom_id res chain seq x y z
N MET A 1 -24.75 -5.44 -0.57
CA MET A 1 -24.53 -4.53 0.57
C MET A 1 -23.19 -3.87 0.34
N SER A 2 -23.12 -2.55 0.44
CA SER A 2 -21.92 -1.77 0.12
C SER A 2 -20.79 -2.04 1.08
N LYS A 3 -19.56 -2.08 0.56
CA LYS A 3 -18.34 -2.30 1.34
C LYS A 3 -17.85 -1.00 1.97
N THR A 4 -17.40 -1.05 3.20
CA THR A 4 -16.76 0.08 3.87
C THR A 4 -15.26 0.02 3.61
N VAL A 5 -14.69 1.11 3.10
CA VAL A 5 -13.24 1.26 2.88
C VAL A 5 -12.72 2.38 3.78
N THR A 6 -11.87 2.02 4.73
CA THR A 6 -11.21 2.95 5.64
C THR A 6 -9.84 3.33 5.09
N VAL A 7 -9.55 4.63 5.02
CA VAL A 7 -8.25 5.17 4.57
C VAL A 7 -7.68 6.08 5.66
N THR A 8 -6.54 5.71 6.23
CA THR A 8 -5.84 6.56 7.22
C THR A 8 -4.86 7.50 6.52
N GLY A 9 -4.61 8.69 7.08
CA GLY A 9 -3.77 9.68 6.39
C GLY A 9 -4.40 10.17 5.08
N ALA A 10 -5.74 10.27 5.07
CA ALA A 10 -6.55 10.56 3.90
C ALA A 10 -6.22 11.90 3.23
N ALA A 11 -5.78 12.90 3.99
CA ALA A 11 -5.37 14.21 3.48
C ALA A 11 -3.93 14.24 2.98
N GLY A 12 -3.15 13.18 3.20
CA GLY A 12 -1.78 13.05 2.71
C GLY A 12 -1.72 12.83 1.20
N ALA A 13 -0.53 13.05 0.60
CA ALA A 13 -0.36 12.94 -0.87
C ALA A 13 -0.74 11.56 -1.45
N ILE A 14 -0.51 10.47 -0.71
CA ILE A 14 -0.95 9.12 -1.13
C ILE A 14 -2.46 8.98 -0.95
N GLY A 15 -3.02 9.45 0.18
CA GLY A 15 -4.46 9.47 0.44
C GLY A 15 -5.22 10.19 -0.67
N TYR A 16 -4.79 11.41 -1.01
CA TYR A 16 -5.33 12.18 -2.12
C TYR A 16 -5.27 11.39 -3.44
N ALA A 17 -4.11 10.81 -3.79
CA ALA A 17 -3.98 10.08 -5.06
C ALA A 17 -4.78 8.77 -5.12
N ILE A 18 -5.07 8.14 -3.98
CA ILE A 18 -5.75 6.84 -3.95
C ILE A 18 -7.27 6.96 -3.91
N LEU A 19 -7.80 7.96 -3.20
CA LEU A 19 -9.23 8.07 -2.91
C LEU A 19 -10.10 8.15 -4.18
N PHE A 20 -9.70 8.95 -5.16
CA PHE A 20 -10.43 9.03 -6.45
C PHE A 20 -10.45 7.70 -7.20
N ARG A 21 -9.37 6.91 -7.10
CA ARG A 21 -9.29 5.60 -7.75
C ARG A 21 -10.16 4.56 -7.07
N ILE A 22 -10.22 4.60 -5.73
CA ILE A 22 -11.16 3.80 -4.95
C ILE A 22 -12.60 4.17 -5.35
N ALA A 23 -12.93 5.47 -5.34
CA ALA A 23 -14.25 6.00 -5.69
C ALA A 23 -14.69 5.65 -7.12
N SER A 24 -13.75 5.57 -8.06
CA SER A 24 -14.00 5.15 -9.45
C SER A 24 -14.22 3.65 -9.66
N GLY A 25 -14.13 2.83 -8.60
CA GLY A 25 -14.32 1.37 -8.68
C GLY A 25 -13.06 0.56 -9.01
N GLN A 26 -11.88 1.19 -9.12
CA GLN A 26 -10.66 0.46 -9.49
C GLN A 26 -10.14 -0.49 -8.39
N LEU A 27 -10.57 -0.28 -7.14
CA LEU A 27 -10.16 -1.11 -6.00
C LEU A 27 -10.93 -2.44 -5.94
N LEU A 28 -12.26 -2.37 -6.03
CA LEU A 28 -13.16 -3.52 -5.76
C LEU A 28 -14.01 -3.94 -6.96
N GLY A 29 -13.88 -3.24 -8.09
CA GLY A 29 -14.64 -3.51 -9.30
C GLY A 29 -15.67 -2.42 -9.63
N PRO A 30 -16.16 -2.38 -10.87
CA PRO A 30 -16.99 -1.29 -11.39
C PRO A 30 -18.42 -1.27 -10.84
N ASP A 31 -18.86 -2.36 -10.19
CA ASP A 31 -20.23 -2.52 -9.68
C ASP A 31 -20.32 -2.51 -8.14
N GLU A 32 -19.17 -2.45 -7.45
CA GLU A 32 -19.14 -2.48 -5.99
C GLU A 32 -19.35 -1.08 -5.43
N LYS A 33 -20.50 -0.88 -4.77
CA LYS A 33 -20.76 0.34 -4.03
C LYS A 33 -19.95 0.39 -2.74
N ILE A 34 -19.49 1.58 -2.37
CA ILE A 34 -18.62 1.79 -1.23
C ILE A 34 -19.10 2.91 -0.31
N ARG A 35 -18.73 2.78 0.97
CA ARG A 35 -18.70 3.87 1.94
C ARG A 35 -17.25 4.17 2.29
N LEU A 36 -16.84 5.43 2.19
CA LEU A 36 -15.48 5.84 2.54
C LEU A 36 -15.44 6.32 3.99
N LYS A 37 -14.50 5.79 4.78
CA LYS A 37 -14.18 6.30 6.12
C LYS A 37 -12.76 6.87 6.12
N LEU A 38 -12.64 8.18 6.29
CA LEU A 38 -11.38 8.92 6.21
C LEU A 38 -10.88 9.22 7.62
N LEU A 39 -9.81 8.55 8.03
CA LEU A 39 -9.16 8.78 9.33
C LEU A 39 -7.99 9.75 9.17
N GLU A 40 -8.05 10.86 9.90
CA GLU A 40 -6.97 11.85 9.97
C GLU A 40 -6.69 12.30 11.40
N ILE A 41 -5.53 12.90 11.61
CA ILE A 41 -5.26 13.62 12.86
C ILE A 41 -6.08 14.92 12.91
N GLU A 42 -6.45 15.40 14.11
CA GLU A 42 -7.28 16.61 14.26
C GLU A 42 -6.82 17.81 13.40
N PRO A 43 -5.51 18.14 13.32
CA PRO A 43 -5.06 19.27 12.50
C PRO A 43 -5.28 19.09 10.99
N ALA A 44 -5.49 17.86 10.52
CA ALA A 44 -5.65 17.51 9.11
C ALA A 44 -7.10 17.23 8.69
N LEU A 45 -8.06 17.23 9.63
CA LEU A 45 -9.47 16.98 9.32
C LEU A 45 -10.01 17.93 8.24
N LYS A 46 -9.71 19.22 8.33
CA LYS A 46 -10.12 20.22 7.33
C LYS A 46 -9.56 19.95 5.92
N ALA A 47 -8.36 19.37 5.84
CA ALA A 47 -7.79 18.98 4.55
C ALA A 47 -8.45 17.71 3.99
N ALA A 48 -8.85 16.77 4.86
CA ALA A 48 -9.65 15.62 4.45
C ALA A 48 -11.05 16.03 4.00
N GLU A 49 -11.69 17.01 4.65
CA GLU A 49 -12.93 17.64 4.19
C GLU A 49 -12.77 18.23 2.79
N GLY A 50 -11.66 18.92 2.53
CA GLY A 50 -11.28 19.39 1.19
C GLY A 50 -11.26 18.27 0.15
N THR A 51 -10.62 17.15 0.50
CA THR A 51 -10.54 15.99 -0.39
C THR A 51 -11.90 15.34 -0.62
N ALA A 52 -12.75 15.27 0.42
CA ALA A 52 -14.11 14.74 0.30
C ALA A 52 -14.98 15.60 -0.62
N MET A 53 -14.90 16.94 -0.52
CA MET A 53 -15.58 17.84 -1.46
C MET A 53 -15.17 17.58 -2.91
N GLU A 54 -13.88 17.33 -3.18
CA GLU A 54 -13.44 16.98 -4.54
C GLU A 54 -13.97 15.62 -5.01
N ILE A 55 -14.16 14.65 -4.12
CA ILE A 55 -14.78 13.36 -4.46
C ILE A 55 -16.26 13.55 -4.79
N ASP A 56 -16.98 14.37 -4.03
CA ASP A 56 -18.38 14.72 -4.31
C ASP A 56 -18.51 15.42 -5.68
N ASP A 57 -17.60 16.34 -5.99
CA ASP A 57 -17.54 17.06 -7.28
C ASP A 57 -17.27 16.12 -8.47
N CYS A 58 -16.65 14.95 -8.22
CA CYS A 58 -16.45 13.93 -9.26
C CYS A 58 -17.72 13.13 -9.59
N ALA A 59 -18.79 13.25 -8.80
CA ALA A 59 -20.07 12.57 -9.00
C ALA A 59 -19.94 11.05 -9.22
N PHE A 60 -19.07 10.39 -8.45
CA PHE A 60 -18.86 8.94 -8.55
C PHE A 60 -20.12 8.17 -8.09
N PRO A 61 -20.76 7.36 -8.96
CA PRO A 61 -22.01 6.67 -8.63
C PRO A 61 -21.85 5.54 -7.60
N LEU A 62 -20.60 5.10 -7.36
CA LEU A 62 -20.28 4.03 -6.44
C LEU A 62 -20.11 4.51 -4.99
N VAL A 63 -19.88 5.81 -4.76
CA VAL A 63 -19.70 6.36 -3.42
C VAL A 63 -21.07 6.66 -2.82
N GLU A 64 -21.43 5.93 -1.76
CA GLU A 64 -22.70 6.15 -1.05
C GLU A 64 -22.57 7.15 0.10
N SER A 65 -21.43 7.17 0.77
CA SER A 65 -21.14 8.11 1.85
C SER A 65 -19.64 8.32 2.03
N ILE A 66 -19.28 9.45 2.62
CA ILE A 66 -17.93 9.78 3.06
C ILE A 66 -18.03 10.29 4.50
N ASP A 67 -17.42 9.56 5.43
CA ASP A 67 -17.32 9.94 6.84
C ASP A 67 -15.87 10.34 7.14
N ILE A 68 -15.67 11.47 7.82
CA ILE A 68 -14.35 11.98 8.19
C ILE A 68 -14.28 12.05 9.72
N THR A 69 -13.24 11.47 10.31
CA THR A 69 -13.08 11.43 11.77
C THR A 69 -11.62 11.39 12.18
N ALA A 70 -11.35 11.75 13.43
CA ALA A 70 -10.08 11.50 14.12
C ALA A 70 -10.14 10.32 15.09
N ASP A 71 -11.31 9.72 15.29
CA ASP A 71 -11.50 8.55 16.14
C ASP A 71 -11.29 7.26 15.33
N ALA A 72 -10.30 6.46 15.73
CA ALA A 72 -10.02 5.19 15.10
C ALA A 72 -11.20 4.19 15.21
N SER A 73 -11.94 4.21 16.32
CA SER A 73 -13.09 3.32 16.54
C SER A 73 -14.19 3.61 15.51
N GLU A 74 -14.52 4.89 15.33
CA GLU A 74 -15.49 5.32 14.31
C GLU A 74 -15.00 5.01 12.90
N ALA A 75 -13.72 5.24 12.61
CA ALA A 75 -13.14 5.01 11.29
C ALA A 75 -13.11 3.54 10.89
N PHE A 76 -12.87 2.63 11.83
CA PHE A 76 -12.77 1.19 11.56
C PHE A 76 -14.09 0.42 11.77
N ASP A 77 -15.11 1.04 12.33
CA ASP A 77 -16.44 0.45 12.46
C ASP A 77 -17.00 -0.05 11.12
N GLY A 78 -17.26 -1.35 11.04
CA GLY A 78 -17.75 -2.04 9.86
C GLY A 78 -16.80 -2.03 8.66
N SER A 79 -15.51 -1.78 8.86
CA SER A 79 -14.50 -1.72 7.77
C SER A 79 -14.30 -3.08 7.12
N ASN A 80 -14.47 -3.18 5.79
CA ASN A 80 -14.16 -4.39 5.01
C ASN A 80 -12.75 -4.31 4.39
N VAL A 81 -12.25 -3.10 4.15
CA VAL A 81 -10.88 -2.84 3.67
C VAL A 81 -10.30 -1.68 4.47
N ALA A 82 -9.16 -1.90 5.12
CA ALA A 82 -8.44 -0.88 5.87
C ALA A 82 -7.08 -0.59 5.21
N MET A 83 -6.93 0.63 4.69
CA MET A 83 -5.71 1.13 4.06
C MET A 83 -4.95 2.02 5.04
N LEU A 84 -3.97 1.45 5.74
CA LEU A 84 -3.18 2.13 6.77
C LEU A 84 -2.00 2.87 6.11
N ILE A 85 -2.27 4.07 5.61
CA ILE A 85 -1.28 4.91 4.91
C ILE A 85 -0.62 5.91 5.87
N GLY A 86 -1.38 6.48 6.80
CA GLY A 86 -0.89 7.43 7.80
C GLY A 86 0.11 6.78 8.76
N ALA A 87 1.36 7.25 8.72
CA ALA A 87 2.43 6.87 9.65
C ALA A 87 3.34 8.06 9.90
N ARG A 88 4.15 8.00 10.97
CA ARG A 88 5.19 9.02 11.17
C ARG A 88 6.42 8.70 10.33
N PRO A 89 6.82 9.59 9.40
CA PRO A 89 8.03 9.40 8.64
C PRO A 89 9.24 9.46 9.57
N ARG A 90 10.27 8.67 9.27
CA ARG A 90 11.54 8.76 10.00
C ARG A 90 12.13 10.16 9.84
N GLN A 91 12.45 10.80 10.96
CA GLN A 91 13.11 12.10 10.98
C GLN A 91 14.63 11.97 11.14
N LYS A 92 15.38 12.99 10.72
CA LYS A 92 16.83 13.03 10.89
C LYS A 92 17.16 12.99 12.39
N GLY A 93 18.00 12.04 12.80
CA GLY A 93 18.39 11.84 14.20
C GLY A 93 17.50 10.86 14.98
N MET A 94 16.43 10.32 14.38
CA MET A 94 15.68 9.22 15.01
C MET A 94 16.47 7.91 14.96
N GLU A 95 16.64 7.31 16.13
CA GLU A 95 17.13 5.96 16.29
C GLU A 95 16.04 4.93 15.91
N ARG A 96 16.46 3.67 15.75
CA ARG A 96 15.51 2.59 15.42
C ARG A 96 14.45 2.39 16.51
N ALA A 97 14.84 2.52 17.78
CA ALA A 97 13.92 2.39 18.91
C ALA A 97 12.84 3.49 18.89
N ASP A 98 13.24 4.74 18.69
CA ASP A 98 12.33 5.88 18.61
C ASP A 98 11.30 5.71 17.48
N LEU A 99 11.74 5.21 16.33
CA LEU A 99 10.85 4.96 15.20
C LEU A 99 9.82 3.86 15.50
N LEU A 100 10.22 2.81 16.24
CA LEU A 100 9.33 1.73 16.64
C LEU A 100 8.34 2.20 17.72
N GLU A 101 8.79 3.00 18.69
CA GLU A 101 7.92 3.57 19.73
C GLU A 101 6.88 4.53 19.12
N ALA A 102 7.33 5.44 18.25
CA ALA A 102 6.47 6.41 17.59
C ALA A 102 5.41 5.75 16.70
N ASN A 103 5.78 4.71 15.94
CA ASN A 103 4.81 3.98 15.14
C ASN A 103 3.98 3.01 15.99
N GLY A 104 4.53 2.48 17.08
CA GLY A 104 3.79 1.73 18.09
C GLY A 104 2.60 2.52 18.61
N ALA A 105 2.80 3.80 18.94
CA ALA A 105 1.73 4.71 19.38
C ALA A 105 0.63 4.96 18.33
N ILE A 106 0.86 4.65 17.06
CA ILE A 106 -0.13 4.79 15.97
C ILE A 106 -0.79 3.46 15.66
N PHE A 107 0.01 2.42 15.37
CA PHE A 107 -0.49 1.16 14.86
C PHE A 107 -1.05 0.24 15.95
N LYS A 108 -0.68 0.42 17.22
CA LYS A 108 -1.31 -0.31 18.32
C LYS A 108 -2.78 0.11 18.49
N PRO A 109 -3.13 1.39 18.72
CA PRO A 109 -4.52 1.82 18.79
C PRO A 109 -5.34 1.51 17.53
N GLN A 110 -4.73 1.59 16.33
CA GLN A 110 -5.42 1.17 15.10
C GLN A 110 -5.69 -0.34 15.08
N GLY A 111 -4.76 -1.17 15.52
CA GLY A 111 -4.98 -2.61 15.69
C GLY A 111 -6.11 -2.92 16.66
N GLU A 112 -6.11 -2.27 17.83
CA GLU A 112 -7.17 -2.41 18.85
C GLU A 112 -8.55 -2.00 18.31
N ALA A 113 -8.61 -0.88 17.57
CA ALA A 113 -9.85 -0.39 16.96
C ALA A 113 -10.35 -1.31 15.83
N ILE A 114 -9.45 -1.85 15.01
CA ILE A 114 -9.78 -2.85 13.97
C ILE A 114 -10.34 -4.11 14.65
N ASN A 115 -9.69 -4.59 15.70
CA ASN A 115 -10.14 -5.77 16.44
C ASN A 115 -11.56 -5.63 16.99
N ALA A 116 -11.87 -4.45 17.54
CA ALA A 116 -13.13 -4.21 18.20
C ALA A 116 -14.28 -3.94 17.23
N ASN A 117 -14.02 -3.31 16.08
CA ASN A 117 -15.07 -2.69 15.29
C ASN A 117 -15.10 -3.09 13.80
N ALA A 118 -14.04 -3.67 13.24
CA ALA A 118 -14.00 -4.00 11.81
C ALA A 118 -14.95 -5.15 11.46
N ALA A 119 -15.29 -5.29 10.18
CA ALA A 119 -16.09 -6.40 9.69
C ALA A 119 -15.32 -7.73 9.74
N ASP A 120 -16.02 -8.85 9.88
CA ASP A 120 -15.42 -10.20 9.93
C ASP A 120 -14.54 -10.54 8.70
N ASP A 121 -14.82 -9.94 7.55
CA ASP A 121 -14.09 -10.15 6.29
C ASP A 121 -13.01 -9.08 6.01
N VAL A 122 -12.65 -8.27 7.01
CA VAL A 122 -11.71 -7.16 6.87
C VAL A 122 -10.39 -7.60 6.23
N ARG A 123 -9.89 -6.78 5.29
CA ARG A 123 -8.56 -6.90 4.69
C ARG A 123 -7.74 -5.66 5.02
N ILE A 124 -6.60 -5.84 5.68
CA ILE A 124 -5.74 -4.75 6.14
C ILE A 124 -4.49 -4.67 5.27
N LEU A 125 -4.27 -3.51 4.66
CA LEU A 125 -3.05 -3.15 3.94
C LEU A 125 -2.31 -2.04 4.66
N VAL A 126 -1.09 -2.31 5.10
CA VAL A 126 -0.18 -1.32 5.67
C VAL A 126 0.76 -0.76 4.60
N VAL A 127 0.68 0.54 4.39
CA VAL A 127 1.54 1.31 3.48
C VAL A 127 2.50 2.20 4.28
N GLY A 128 2.05 2.72 5.43
CA GLY A 128 2.83 3.60 6.28
C GLY A 128 4.10 2.94 6.81
N ASN A 129 5.25 3.58 6.57
CA ASN A 129 6.55 3.00 6.90
C ASN A 129 6.91 3.08 8.39
N PRO A 130 7.66 2.10 8.95
CA PRO A 130 8.17 0.87 8.33
C PRO A 130 7.09 -0.22 8.16
N ALA A 131 6.68 -0.48 6.92
CA ALA A 131 5.40 -1.14 6.63
C ALA A 131 5.28 -2.55 7.24
N ASN A 132 6.29 -3.41 7.06
CA ASN A 132 6.28 -4.78 7.60
C ASN A 132 6.13 -4.80 9.12
N THR A 133 6.89 -3.96 9.83
CA THR A 133 6.83 -3.91 11.30
C THR A 133 5.54 -3.28 11.80
N ASN A 134 5.04 -2.26 11.11
CA ASN A 134 3.76 -1.65 11.45
C ASN A 134 2.59 -2.63 11.27
N ALA A 135 2.62 -3.47 10.22
CA ALA A 135 1.67 -4.56 10.05
C ALA A 135 1.77 -5.58 11.20
N LEU A 136 2.98 -5.94 11.62
CA LEU A 136 3.19 -6.82 12.78
C LEU A 136 2.63 -6.23 14.08
N ILE A 137 2.83 -4.93 14.32
CA ILE A 137 2.29 -4.22 15.48
C ILE A 137 0.76 -4.24 15.46
N ALA A 138 0.14 -3.82 14.35
CA ALA A 138 -1.32 -3.79 14.23
C ALA A 138 -1.92 -5.19 14.43
N MET A 139 -1.35 -6.21 13.77
CA MET A 139 -1.78 -7.61 13.88
C MET A 139 -1.69 -8.14 15.32
N ASN A 140 -0.61 -7.84 16.04
CA ASN A 140 -0.44 -8.33 17.41
C ASN A 140 -1.34 -7.62 18.44
N ASN A 141 -1.98 -6.51 18.05
CA ASN A 141 -2.99 -5.83 18.86
C ASN A 141 -4.41 -6.08 18.33
N ALA A 142 -4.58 -7.02 17.40
CA ALA A 142 -5.85 -7.47 16.88
C ALA A 142 -6.00 -9.00 16.93
N PRO A 143 -6.03 -9.60 18.13
CA PRO A 143 -5.99 -11.05 18.32
C PRO A 143 -7.20 -11.81 17.73
N ASP A 144 -8.35 -11.16 17.58
CA ASP A 144 -9.57 -11.78 17.07
C ASP A 144 -9.65 -11.75 15.53
N VAL A 145 -8.78 -10.95 14.89
CA VAL A 145 -8.70 -10.86 13.43
C VAL A 145 -7.69 -11.90 12.92
N PRO A 146 -8.06 -12.78 11.97
CA PRO A 146 -7.13 -13.77 11.44
C PRO A 146 -5.85 -13.13 10.90
N ARG A 147 -4.69 -13.66 11.29
CA ARG A 147 -3.37 -13.08 10.93
C ARG A 147 -3.22 -12.84 9.42
N GLY A 148 -3.72 -13.76 8.59
CA GLY A 148 -3.73 -13.63 7.13
C GLY A 148 -4.55 -12.46 6.56
N ARG A 149 -5.23 -11.66 7.41
CA ARG A 149 -5.87 -10.39 7.06
C ARG A 149 -4.94 -9.18 7.20
N PHE A 150 -3.72 -9.35 7.70
CA PHE A 150 -2.74 -8.26 7.79
C PHE A 150 -1.65 -8.44 6.75
N THR A 151 -1.47 -7.42 5.92
CA THR A 151 -0.42 -7.41 4.91
C THR A 151 0.29 -6.06 4.89
N ALA A 152 1.57 -6.04 4.52
CA ALA A 152 2.31 -4.81 4.23
C ALA A 152 2.63 -4.73 2.73
N MET A 153 2.70 -3.51 2.22
CA MET A 153 2.81 -3.28 0.78
C MET A 153 4.27 -3.39 0.29
N THR A 154 4.58 -4.44 -0.47
CA THR A 154 5.80 -4.55 -1.30
C THR A 154 5.48 -4.47 -2.80
N ARG A 155 4.21 -4.30 -3.17
CA ARG A 155 3.74 -4.22 -4.56
C ARG A 155 4.37 -3.08 -5.37
N LEU A 156 4.73 -1.96 -4.74
CA LEU A 156 5.43 -0.88 -5.42
C LEU A 156 6.85 -1.29 -5.83
N ASP A 157 7.52 -2.08 -4.99
CA ASP A 157 8.86 -2.56 -5.27
C ASP A 157 8.84 -3.57 -6.42
N GLU A 158 7.84 -4.46 -6.46
CA GLU A 158 7.56 -5.34 -7.60
C GLU A 158 7.32 -4.54 -8.88
N ASN A 159 6.41 -3.56 -8.86
CA ASN A 159 6.11 -2.75 -10.04
C ASN A 159 7.35 -2.01 -10.57
N ARG A 160 8.24 -1.54 -9.67
CA ARG A 160 9.51 -0.90 -10.03
C ARG A 160 10.49 -1.91 -10.63
N ALA A 161 10.61 -3.08 -10.04
CA ALA A 161 11.45 -4.18 -10.51
C ALA A 161 11.03 -4.60 -11.93
N ILE A 162 9.74 -4.88 -12.14
CA ILE A 162 9.15 -5.19 -13.45
C ILE A 162 9.49 -4.09 -14.47
N SER A 163 9.22 -2.82 -14.14
CA SER A 163 9.47 -1.71 -15.05
C SER A 163 10.95 -1.57 -15.43
N MET A 164 11.87 -1.78 -14.50
CA MET A 164 13.31 -1.67 -14.77
C MET A 164 13.81 -2.84 -15.61
N LEU A 165 13.36 -4.06 -15.34
CA LEU A 165 13.72 -5.24 -16.12
C LEU A 165 13.20 -5.13 -17.56
N ALA A 166 11.94 -4.72 -17.72
CA ALA A 166 11.34 -4.50 -19.03
C ALA A 166 12.12 -3.47 -19.86
N GLN A 167 12.54 -2.35 -19.22
CA GLN A 167 13.39 -1.34 -19.85
C GLN A 167 14.77 -1.87 -20.25
N LYS A 168 15.42 -2.66 -19.38
CA LYS A 168 16.73 -3.27 -19.67
C LYS A 168 16.67 -4.17 -20.91
N LEU A 169 15.58 -4.91 -21.06
CA LEU A 169 15.41 -5.90 -22.13
C LEU A 169 14.70 -5.36 -23.38
N GLY A 170 14.22 -4.11 -23.34
CA GLY A 170 13.50 -3.50 -24.47
C GLY A 170 12.16 -4.15 -24.77
N VAL A 171 11.47 -4.68 -23.75
CA VAL A 171 10.17 -5.35 -23.86
C VAL A 171 9.07 -4.58 -23.13
N GLY A 172 7.81 -4.92 -23.39
CA GLY A 172 6.67 -4.41 -22.61
C GLY A 172 6.65 -4.96 -21.19
N VAL A 173 6.00 -4.26 -20.25
CA VAL A 173 5.91 -4.69 -18.85
C VAL A 173 5.09 -5.96 -18.69
N GLU A 174 4.12 -6.19 -19.58
CA GLU A 174 3.28 -7.39 -19.67
C GLU A 174 4.05 -8.66 -20.05
N ALA A 175 5.25 -8.50 -20.62
CA ALA A 175 6.14 -9.62 -20.92
C ALA A 175 6.78 -10.20 -19.65
N VAL A 176 6.89 -9.40 -18.57
CA VAL A 176 7.49 -9.82 -17.30
C VAL A 176 6.42 -10.41 -16.40
N GLN A 177 6.56 -11.69 -16.04
CA GLN A 177 5.60 -12.43 -15.23
C GLN A 177 6.28 -13.07 -14.02
N ASP A 178 5.49 -13.29 -12.95
CA ASP A 178 5.90 -13.99 -11.73
C ASP A 178 7.15 -13.45 -11.03
N LEU A 179 7.42 -12.15 -11.17
CA LEU A 179 8.46 -11.46 -10.42
C LEU A 179 8.00 -11.23 -8.97
N VAL A 180 8.76 -11.75 -8.02
CA VAL A 180 8.48 -11.64 -6.59
C VAL A 180 9.57 -10.83 -5.88
N VAL A 181 9.17 -9.97 -4.95
CA VAL A 181 10.07 -9.25 -4.05
C VAL A 181 10.02 -9.87 -2.66
N TRP A 182 11.15 -10.36 -2.19
CA TRP A 182 11.29 -10.99 -0.88
C TRP A 182 11.80 -10.01 0.18
N GLY A 183 11.44 -10.31 1.43
CA GLY A 183 12.00 -9.66 2.62
C GLY A 183 11.24 -8.41 3.06
N ASN A 184 12.00 -7.44 3.57
CA ASN A 184 11.45 -6.21 4.16
C ASN A 184 11.23 -5.14 3.09
N HIS A 185 10.18 -4.31 3.22
CA HIS A 185 10.04 -3.08 2.43
C HIS A 185 11.14 -2.08 2.86
N SER A 186 12.34 -2.27 2.32
CA SER A 186 13.55 -1.53 2.67
C SER A 186 14.64 -1.78 1.62
N PRO A 187 15.78 -1.07 1.65
CA PRO A 187 16.89 -1.33 0.73
C PRO A 187 17.47 -2.75 0.78
N SER A 188 17.13 -3.56 1.80
CA SER A 188 17.51 -4.98 1.89
C SER A 188 16.53 -5.93 1.19
N MET A 189 15.54 -5.42 0.46
CA MET A 189 14.60 -6.23 -0.34
C MET A 189 15.35 -7.03 -1.41
N PHE A 190 14.77 -8.16 -1.82
CA PHE A 190 15.36 -9.02 -2.87
C PHE A 190 14.36 -9.20 -4.04
N PRO A 191 14.50 -8.45 -5.14
CA PRO A 191 13.70 -8.63 -6.34
C PRO A 191 14.21 -9.84 -7.14
N ASP A 192 13.48 -10.94 -7.10
CA ASP A 192 13.91 -12.26 -7.57
C ASP A 192 13.69 -12.45 -9.07
N LEU A 193 14.79 -12.57 -9.83
CA LEU A 193 14.76 -12.85 -11.27
C LEU A 193 14.85 -14.35 -11.61
N PHE A 194 15.10 -15.22 -10.63
CA PHE A 194 15.31 -16.65 -10.88
C PHE A 194 14.00 -17.42 -11.06
N ASN A 195 12.91 -16.90 -10.48
CA ASN A 195 11.56 -17.43 -10.64
C ASN A 195 10.69 -16.60 -11.59
N ALA A 196 11.10 -15.36 -11.89
CA ALA A 196 10.42 -14.52 -12.86
C ALA A 196 10.65 -15.03 -14.29
N THR A 197 9.71 -14.73 -15.19
CA THR A 197 9.85 -14.98 -16.62
C THR A 197 9.71 -13.70 -17.44
N VAL A 198 10.33 -13.68 -18.63
CA VAL A 198 10.15 -12.65 -19.64
C VAL A 198 9.85 -13.35 -20.96
N ASN A 199 8.64 -13.14 -21.50
CA ASN A 199 8.12 -13.89 -22.65
C ASN A 199 8.17 -15.41 -22.45
N GLY A 200 7.87 -15.89 -21.24
CA GLY A 200 7.86 -17.32 -20.89
C GLY A 200 9.23 -17.96 -20.66
N GLU A 201 10.32 -17.22 -20.84
CA GLU A 201 11.68 -17.69 -20.54
C GLU A 201 12.18 -17.09 -19.22
N ARG A 202 13.00 -17.83 -18.47
CA ARG A 202 13.53 -17.39 -17.17
C ARG A 202 14.26 -16.04 -17.28
N ALA A 203 13.88 -15.09 -16.43
CA ALA A 203 14.38 -13.71 -16.49
C ALA A 203 15.88 -13.62 -16.19
N ALA A 204 16.37 -14.39 -15.22
CA ALA A 204 17.79 -14.43 -14.85
C ALA A 204 18.71 -14.87 -16.01
N ASP A 205 18.20 -15.64 -16.98
CA ASP A 205 19.00 -16.11 -18.12
C ASP A 205 19.12 -15.07 -19.24
N LYS A 206 18.37 -13.96 -19.14
CA LYS A 206 18.34 -12.85 -20.12
C LYS A 206 19.21 -11.65 -19.73
N VAL A 207 19.82 -11.68 -18.55
CA VAL A 207 20.63 -10.58 -18.03
C VAL A 207 21.94 -11.10 -17.45
N ASP A 208 22.98 -10.28 -17.48
CA ASP A 208 24.24 -10.61 -16.82
C ASP A 208 24.07 -10.58 -15.30
N LEU A 209 24.64 -11.56 -14.59
CA LEU A 209 24.56 -11.65 -13.14
C LEU A 209 25.19 -10.43 -12.45
N ASP A 210 26.28 -9.89 -13.01
CA ASP A 210 26.92 -8.67 -12.51
C ASP A 210 25.98 -7.46 -12.58
N TRP A 211 25.24 -7.32 -13.69
CA TRP A 211 24.22 -6.27 -13.82
C TRP A 211 23.09 -6.46 -12.79
N TYR A 212 22.64 -7.70 -12.60
CA TYR A 212 21.60 -8.01 -11.63
C TYR A 212 22.02 -7.62 -10.21
N GLU A 213 23.23 -8.01 -9.80
CA GLU A 213 23.74 -7.79 -8.45
C GLU A 213 24.13 -6.34 -8.18
N ASN A 214 24.88 -5.73 -9.08
CA ASN A 214 25.55 -4.45 -8.83
C ASN A 214 24.80 -3.23 -9.35
N GLU A 215 23.83 -3.41 -10.26
CA GLU A 215 23.04 -2.31 -10.81
C GLU A 215 21.55 -2.44 -10.48
N TYR A 216 20.92 -3.56 -10.85
CA TYR A 216 19.48 -3.72 -10.76
C TYR A 216 18.95 -3.73 -9.32
N MET A 217 19.47 -4.62 -8.46
CA MET A 217 19.02 -4.69 -7.07
C MET A 217 19.19 -3.35 -6.33
N PRO A 218 20.37 -2.67 -6.39
CA PRO A 218 20.53 -1.34 -5.80
C PRO A 218 19.60 -0.29 -6.40
N ALA A 219 19.36 -0.30 -7.72
CA ALA A 219 18.49 0.66 -8.39
C ALA A 219 17.03 0.53 -7.96
N VAL A 220 16.51 -0.70 -7.83
CA VAL A 220 15.15 -0.96 -7.31
C VAL A 220 15.04 -0.42 -5.89
N GLY A 221 15.98 -0.78 -5.01
CA GLY A 221 15.98 -0.35 -3.60
C GLY A 221 16.12 1.16 -3.41
N LYS A 222 16.78 1.87 -4.34
CA LYS A 222 16.98 3.33 -4.29
C LYS A 222 15.99 4.12 -5.15
N ARG A 223 15.02 3.47 -5.82
CA ARG A 223 14.10 4.15 -6.74
C ARG A 223 13.26 5.24 -6.09
N GLY A 224 12.87 5.07 -4.83
CA GLY A 224 12.17 6.10 -4.07
C GLY A 224 12.99 7.38 -3.91
N ALA A 225 14.28 7.26 -3.61
CA ALA A 225 15.20 8.40 -3.47
C ALA A 225 15.40 9.12 -4.82
N ALA A 226 15.58 8.37 -5.91
CA ALA A 226 15.72 8.95 -7.25
C ALA A 226 14.48 9.77 -7.67
N ILE A 227 13.27 9.34 -7.29
CA ILE A 227 12.05 10.10 -7.56
C ILE A 227 12.00 11.39 -6.73
N ILE A 228 12.40 11.33 -5.46
CA ILE A 228 12.46 12.52 -4.59
C ILE A 228 13.47 13.52 -5.14
N GLU A 229 14.65 13.06 -5.55
CA GLU A 229 15.68 13.92 -6.17
C GLU A 229 15.15 14.61 -7.44
N ALA A 230 14.45 13.87 -8.31
CA ALA A 230 13.95 14.43 -9.56
C ALA A 230 12.73 15.36 -9.39
N ARG A 231 11.83 15.08 -8.45
CA ARG A 231 10.54 15.80 -8.31
C ARG A 231 10.48 16.78 -7.14
N GLY A 232 11.40 16.68 -6.18
CA GLY A 232 11.29 17.35 -4.88
C GLY A 232 10.16 16.81 -3.99
N ALA A 233 9.52 15.70 -4.37
CA ALA A 233 8.37 15.11 -3.69
C ALA A 233 8.38 13.59 -3.77
N SER A 234 7.69 12.93 -2.83
CA SER A 234 7.60 11.48 -2.78
C SER A 234 6.83 10.89 -3.99
N SER A 235 6.98 9.59 -4.22
CA SER A 235 6.34 8.85 -5.30
C SER A 235 4.86 8.52 -5.01
N ALA A 236 4.07 9.53 -4.62
CA ALA A 236 2.71 9.33 -4.10
C ALA A 236 1.77 8.61 -5.08
N ALA A 237 1.74 9.04 -6.35
CA ALA A 237 0.86 8.44 -7.36
C ALA A 237 1.17 6.95 -7.65
N SER A 238 2.45 6.58 -7.73
CA SER A 238 2.82 5.18 -7.96
C SER A 238 2.64 4.32 -6.70
N ALA A 239 2.81 4.89 -5.50
CA ALA A 239 2.45 4.21 -4.26
C ALA A 239 0.93 3.97 -4.15
N ALA A 240 0.10 4.95 -4.50
CA ALA A 240 -1.34 4.79 -4.59
C ALA A 240 -1.72 3.71 -5.61
N ASN A 241 -1.07 3.68 -6.78
CA ASN A 241 -1.27 2.62 -7.76
C ASN A 241 -0.98 1.23 -7.21
N ALA A 242 0.19 1.06 -6.57
CA ALA A 242 0.57 -0.21 -5.99
C ALA A 242 -0.41 -0.65 -4.88
N ALA A 243 -0.94 0.28 -4.10
CA ALA A 243 -1.90 -0.02 -3.04
C ALA A 243 -3.26 -0.45 -3.62
N ILE A 244 -3.74 0.20 -4.69
CA ILE A 244 -4.92 -0.24 -5.45
C ILE A 244 -4.70 -1.66 -5.98
N ASP A 245 -3.60 -1.89 -6.71
CA ASP A 245 -3.32 -3.19 -7.33
C ASP A 245 -3.17 -4.30 -6.28
N HIS A 246 -2.54 -4.02 -5.13
CA HIS A 246 -2.38 -4.96 -4.02
C HIS A 246 -3.73 -5.43 -3.49
N VAL A 247 -4.63 -4.50 -3.16
CA VAL A 247 -5.95 -4.85 -2.60
C VAL A 247 -6.85 -5.46 -3.68
N ARG A 248 -6.84 -4.93 -4.90
CA ARG A 248 -7.63 -5.45 -6.01
C ARG A 248 -7.30 -6.91 -6.27
N ASP A 249 -6.01 -7.23 -6.44
CA ASP A 249 -5.57 -8.59 -6.72
C ASP A 249 -5.86 -9.53 -5.53
N TRP A 250 -5.82 -9.01 -4.29
CA TRP A 250 -6.20 -9.79 -3.11
C TRP A 250 -7.71 -10.01 -2.97
N ALA A 251 -8.53 -9.05 -3.39
CA ALA A 251 -9.98 -9.12 -3.27
C ALA A 251 -10.62 -9.89 -4.44
N LEU A 252 -10.13 -9.69 -5.65
CA LEU A 252 -10.72 -10.15 -6.91
C LEU A 252 -9.93 -11.29 -7.58
N GLY A 253 -8.74 -11.60 -7.07
CA GLY A 253 -7.82 -12.57 -7.68
C GLY A 253 -6.77 -11.89 -8.56
N ALA A 254 -5.63 -12.55 -8.70
CA ALA A 254 -4.50 -12.10 -9.51
C ALA A 254 -4.19 -13.12 -10.60
N ASP A 255 -3.76 -12.64 -11.75
CA ASP A 255 -3.13 -13.47 -12.78
C ASP A 255 -1.64 -13.62 -12.46
N GLY A 256 -1.27 -14.76 -11.90
CA GLY A 256 0.10 -15.09 -11.52
C GLY A 256 0.50 -14.61 -10.13
N LEU A 257 1.80 -14.69 -9.83
CA LEU A 257 2.34 -14.35 -8.51
C LEU A 257 2.41 -12.83 -8.30
N ARG A 258 2.16 -12.41 -7.06
CA ARG A 258 2.26 -11.01 -6.60
C ARG A 258 2.92 -10.96 -5.23
N SER A 259 3.65 -9.87 -5.00
CA SER A 259 4.41 -9.60 -3.79
C SER A 259 3.53 -8.94 -2.75
N MET A 260 3.35 -9.62 -1.63
CA MET A 260 2.70 -9.11 -0.43
C MET A 260 3.57 -9.50 0.76
N ALA A 261 3.87 -8.56 1.66
CA ALA A 261 4.47 -8.92 2.94
C ALA A 261 3.37 -9.46 3.86
N VAL A 262 3.47 -10.73 4.23
CA VAL A 262 2.47 -11.48 5.01
C VAL A 262 3.09 -12.07 6.28
N PRO A 263 2.28 -12.50 7.28
CA PRO A 263 2.77 -13.09 8.53
C PRO A 263 3.47 -14.44 8.39
#